data_AF-A0A844TQX9-F1
#
_entry.id   AF-A0A844TQX9-F1
#
_cell.length_a   1.000
_cell.length_b   1.000
_cell.length_c   1.000
_cell.angle_alpha   90.00
_cell.angle_beta   90.00
_cell.angle_gamma   90.00
#
_symmetry.space_group_name_H-M   'P 1'
#
loop_
_entity.id
_entity.type
_entity.pdbx_description
1 polymer ?
#
loop_
_entity_poly.entity_id
_entity_poly.type
_entity_poly.pdbx_seq_one_letter_code
_entity_poly.pdbx_strand_id
1 'polypeptide(L)' 'MKNERLGFFQEVEIGTTSPYRGMKGSVVGVTEEDGVINGYAILVHAESRVLYFDKHEVAPTGLPRSRDSVD' A
#
# COMPACT_ATOMS: atom_id res chain seq x y z
N MET A 1 -5.41 -13.46 13.64
CA MET A 1 -5.09 -13.25 12.22
C MET A 1 -3.65 -12.76 12.14
N LYS A 2 -2.79 -13.37 11.32
CA LYS A 2 -1.45 -12.81 11.08
C LYS A 2 -1.65 -11.39 10.54
N ASN A 3 -1.08 -10.39 11.21
CA ASN A 3 -0.93 -9.07 10.61
C ASN A 3 0.03 -9.23 9.44
N GLU A 4 -0.51 -9.53 8.25
CA GLU A 4 0.29 -9.73 7.05
C GLU A 4 0.84 -8.37 6.64
N ARG A 5 2.08 -8.12 7.04
CA ARG A 5 2.92 -7.01 6.55
C ARG A 5 2.80 -6.94 5.03
N LEU A 6 2.52 -5.75 4.51
CA LEU A 6 2.51 -5.54 3.07
C LEU A 6 3.95 -5.48 2.55
N GLY A 7 4.21 -6.23 1.49
CA GLY A 7 5.50 -6.28 0.82
C GLY A 7 5.70 -5.09 -0.13
N PHE A 8 6.95 -4.79 -0.46
CA PHE A 8 7.25 -3.81 -1.51
C PHE A 8 6.62 -4.24 -2.84
N PHE A 9 6.12 -3.26 -3.59
CA PHE A 9 5.40 -3.38 -4.86
C PHE A 9 4.07 -4.12 -4.81
N GLN A 10 3.65 -4.60 -3.63
CA GLN A 10 2.33 -5.16 -3.44
C GLN A 10 1.27 -4.10 -3.77
N GLU A 11 0.25 -4.51 -4.54
CA GLU A 11 -0.87 -3.63 -4.86
C GLU A 11 -1.85 -3.57 -3.68
N VAL A 12 -2.29 -2.36 -3.38
CA VAL A 12 -3.22 -2.05 -2.31
C VAL A 12 -4.36 -1.19 -2.82
N GLU A 13 -5.49 -1.28 -2.14
CA GLU A 13 -6.59 -0.34 -2.25
C GLU A 13 -6.62 0.57 -1.02
N ILE A 14 -6.85 1.86 -1.25
CA ILE A 14 -6.90 2.86 -0.18
C ILE A 14 -8.32 2.90 0.40
N GLY A 15 -8.37 2.82 1.72
CA GLY A 15 -9.57 2.72 2.54
C GLY A 15 -10.42 3.99 2.56
N THR A 16 -11.54 3.90 3.29
CA THR A 16 -12.66 4.82 3.15
C THR A 16 -12.50 6.17 3.84
N THR A 17 -11.52 6.30 4.73
CA THR A 17 -11.22 7.52 5.52
C THR A 17 -10.36 8.52 4.76
N SER A 18 -9.76 8.11 3.65
CA SER A 18 -8.86 8.93 2.87
C SER A 18 -9.58 9.67 1.73
N PRO A 19 -9.13 10.87 1.34
CA PRO A 19 -9.54 11.51 0.08
C PRO A 19 -9.29 10.65 -1.18
N TYR A 20 -8.41 9.65 -1.07
CA TYR A 20 -8.05 8.72 -2.13
C TYR A 20 -8.83 7.40 -2.07
N ARG A 21 -9.97 7.38 -1.37
CA ARG A 21 -10.82 6.19 -1.20
C ARG A 21 -11.06 5.45 -2.52
N GLY A 22 -10.83 4.14 -2.51
CA GLY A 22 -11.05 3.25 -3.65
C GLY A 22 -9.97 3.34 -4.73
N MET A 23 -9.01 4.26 -4.60
CA MET A 23 -7.86 4.28 -5.49
C MET A 23 -6.89 3.15 -5.16
N LYS A 24 -6.19 2.70 -6.19
CA LYS A 24 -5.15 1.68 -6.07
C LYS A 24 -3.76 2.30 -6.12
N GLY A 25 -2.82 1.61 -5.49
CA GLY A 25 -1.43 1.98 -5.53
C GLY A 25 -0.51 0.83 -5.18
N SER A 26 0.79 1.10 -5.24
CA SER A 26 1.82 0.13 -4.91
C SER A 26 2.61 0.56 -3.69
N VAL A 27 2.89 -0.37 -2.77
CA VAL A 27 3.74 -0.11 -1.61
C VAL A 27 5.17 0.17 -2.08
N VAL A 28 5.69 1.36 -1.77
CA VAL A 28 7.06 1.78 -2.11
C VAL A 28 7.89 2.16 -0.88
N GLY A 29 7.28 2.11 0.31
CA GLY A 29 7.97 2.30 1.58
C GLY A 29 7.12 1.81 2.75
N VAL A 30 7.79 1.48 3.84
CA VAL A 30 7.16 1.05 5.11
C VAL A 30 7.72 1.94 6.20
N THR A 31 6.86 2.53 7.03
CA THR A 31 7.28 3.19 8.27
C THR A 31 7.15 2.19 9.42
N GLU A 32 8.25 1.89 10.07
CA GLU A 32 8.34 0.88 11.13
C GLU A 32 9.26 1.38 12.23
N GLU A 33 8.80 1.24 13.47
CA GLU A 33 9.54 1.60 14.67
C GLU A 33 9.35 0.48 15.70
N ASP A 34 10.44 -0.03 16.28
CA ASP A 34 10.42 -1.12 17.26
C ASP A 34 9.61 -2.37 16.83
N GLY A 35 9.64 -2.70 15.54
CA GLY A 35 8.90 -3.83 14.96
C GLY A 35 7.39 -3.57 14.76
N VAL A 36 6.93 -2.35 15.05
CA VAL A 36 5.55 -1.91 14.83
C VAL A 36 5.48 -1.13 13.53
N ILE A 37 4.69 -1.64 12.59
CA ILE A 37 4.36 -0.89 11.37
C ILE A 37 3.40 0.25 11.76
N ASN A 38 3.76 1.46 11.38
CA ASN A 38 2.94 2.66 11.56
C ASN A 38 2.13 2.94 10.28
N GLY A 39 2.71 2.69 9.12
CA GLY A 39 2.03 2.89 7.85
C GLY A 39 2.90 2.60 6.64
N TYR A 40 2.42 3.03 5.49
CA TYR A 40 3.01 2.70 4.20
C TYR A 40 3.09 3.95 3.32
N ALA A 41 4.19 4.08 2.59
CA ALA A 41 4.29 4.99 1.46
C ALA A 41 3.78 4.27 0.22
N ILE A 42 2.74 4.81 -0.41
CA ILE A 42 2.06 4.21 -1.55
C ILE A 42 2.22 5.11 -2.77
N LEU A 43 2.72 4.56 -3.87
CA LEU A 43 2.62 5.19 -5.19
C LEU A 43 1.19 5.03 -5.69
N VAL A 44 0.40 6.10 -5.63
CA VAL A 44 -1.00 6.11 -6.05
C VAL A 44 -1.06 6.18 -7.58
N HIS A 45 -1.62 5.15 -8.22
CA HIS A 45 -1.54 4.99 -9.68
C HIS A 45 -2.22 6.14 -10.44
N ALA A 46 -3.40 6.58 -9.99
CA ALA A 46 -4.17 7.64 -10.64
C ALA A 46 -3.50 9.02 -10.55
N GLU A 47 -2.60 9.20 -9.59
CA GLU A 47 -2.05 10.51 -9.22
C GLU A 47 -0.54 10.62 -9.52
N SER A 48 0.09 9.50 -9.89
CA SER A 48 1.54 9.42 -10.16
C SER A 48 2.42 10.06 -9.08
N ARG A 49 1.99 9.99 -7.81
CA ARG A 49 2.70 10.53 -6.64
C ARG A 49 2.71 9.54 -5.49
N VAL A 50 3.70 9.67 -4.62
CA VAL A 50 3.83 8.87 -3.41
C VAL A 50 3.19 9.61 -2.24
N LEU A 51 2.29 8.94 -1.53
CA LEU A 51 1.63 9.46 -0.34
C LEU A 51 1.75 8.47 0.81
N TYR A 52 1.74 9.00 2.03
CA TYR A 52 1.72 8.20 3.25
C TYR A 52 0.27 7.85 3.63
N PHE A 53 0.06 6.61 4.07
CA PHE A 53 -1.20 6.13 4.61
C PHE A 53 -0.95 5.34 5.89
N ASP A 54 -1.85 5.47 6.87
CA ASP A 54 -1.82 4.63 8.05
C ASP A 54 -2.03 3.16 7.67
N LYS A 55 -1.47 2.23 8.45
CA LYS A 55 -1.56 0.79 8.19
C LYS A 55 -3.00 0.25 8.10
N HIS A 56 -3.96 0.93 8.72
CA HIS A 56 -5.37 0.58 8.70
C HIS A 56 -6.14 1.21 7.52
N GLU A 57 -5.51 2.12 6.79
CA GLU A 57 -6.08 2.79 5.62
C GLU A 57 -5.73 2.11 4.30
N VAL A 58 -5.01 0.99 4.33
CA VAL A 58 -4.62 0.25 3.12
C VAL A 58 -4.94 -1.23 3.30
N ALA A 59 -5.51 -1.82 2.25
CA ALA A 59 -5.79 -3.25 2.20
C ALA A 59 -5.15 -3.86 0.95
N PRO A 60 -4.55 -5.06 1.04
CA PRO A 60 -4.01 -5.72 -0.13
C PRO A 60 -5.15 -6.12 -1.09
N THR A 61 -4.96 -5.89 -2.39
CA THR A 61 -5.97 -6.30 -3.39
C THR A 61 -5.96 -7.80 -3.68
N GLY A 62 -4.93 -8.51 -3.20
CA GLY A 62 -4.70 -9.93 -3.47
C GLY A 62 -4.05 -10.21 -4.83
N LEU A 63 -3.71 -9.18 -5.61
CA LEU A 63 -3.02 -9.32 -6.88
C LEU A 63 -1.49 -9.36 -6.67
N PRO A 64 -0.80 -10.47 -7.02
CA PRO A 64 0.64 -10.52 -7.00
C PRO A 64 1.16 -9.78 -8.23
N ARG A 65 1.50 -8.49 -8.11
CA ARG A 65 2.34 -7.84 -9.10
C ARG A 65 3.81 -8.10 -8.76
N SER A 66 4.33 -9.21 -9.26
CA SER A 66 5.77 -9.34 -9.48
C SER A 66 6.20 -8.28 -10.49
N ARG A 67 7.32 -7.62 -10.26
CA ARG A 67 7.90 -6.62 -11.19
C ARG A 67 8.13 -7.16 -12.61
N ASP A 68 8.11 -8.49 -12.79
CA ASP A 68 8.26 -9.17 -14.07
C ASP A 68 6.98 -9.29 -14.91
N SER A 69 5.82 -8.87 -14.39
CA SER A 69 4.57 -8.79 -15.17
C SER A 69 4.42 -7.40 -15.79
N VAL A 70 5.19 -7.14 -16.85
CA VAL A 70 5.02 -5.97 -17.71
C VAL A 70 4.58 -6.51 -19.08
N ASP A 71 3.43 -6.04 -19.57
CA ASP A 71 2.96 -6.22 -20.95
C ASP A 71 3.93 -5.57 -21.96
#